data_AF-A0A413HVH5-F1
#
_entry.id   AF-A0A413HVH5-F1
#
_cell.length_a   1.000
_cell.length_b   1.000
_cell.length_c   1.000
_cell.angle_alpha   90.00
_cell.angle_beta   90.00
_cell.angle_gamma   90.00
#
_symmetry.space_group_name_H-M   'P 1'
#
loop_
_entity.id
_entity.type
_entity.pdbx_description
1 polymer ?
#
loop_
_entity_poly.entity_id
_entity_poly.type
_entity_poly.pdbx_seq_one_letter_code
_entity_poly.pdbx_strand_id
1 'polypeptide(L)'
;MYNEDIDGSIAHVTMLGKQGIVSEEEKEKIIAGLEEIRKDIAEHFAKQGIPFREAHAIVGHMVKVCENKSCDFEDLTDEELQAIDKRVTKETLGDISIKTCVNARMSFGGTAPSEVRLQIEVGRQWLNGLER
;
A
#
# COMPACT_ATOMS: atom_id res chain seq x y z
N MET A 1 6.51 -16.62 -5.56
CA MET A 1 5.99 -15.85 -6.71
C MET A 1 5.57 -14.41 -6.40
N TYR A 2 4.84 -14.08 -5.31
CA TYR A 2 4.62 -12.66 -4.91
C TYR A 2 5.84 -12.00 -4.28
N ASN A 3 6.54 -12.75 -3.42
CA ASN A 3 7.89 -12.40 -3.03
C ASN A 3 8.70 -12.14 -4.30
N GLU A 4 8.66 -13.02 -5.30
CA GLU A 4 9.50 -12.86 -6.51
C GLU A 4 9.27 -11.59 -7.35
N ASP A 5 8.05 -11.01 -7.46
CA ASP A 5 7.81 -9.79 -8.24
C ASP A 5 8.15 -8.50 -7.47
N ILE A 6 7.82 -8.45 -6.17
CA ILE A 6 8.22 -7.33 -5.31
C ILE A 6 9.71 -7.43 -5.01
N ASP A 7 10.22 -8.61 -4.72
CA ASP A 7 11.66 -8.88 -4.61
C ASP A 7 12.35 -8.60 -5.96
N GLY A 8 11.70 -8.86 -7.10
CA GLY A 8 12.19 -8.51 -8.43
C GLY A 8 12.27 -7.00 -8.66
N SER A 9 11.25 -6.26 -8.24
CA SER A 9 11.21 -4.79 -8.29
C SER A 9 12.20 -4.17 -7.30
N ILE A 10 12.31 -4.71 -6.10
CA ILE A 10 13.32 -4.35 -5.09
C ILE A 10 14.72 -4.65 -5.63
N ALA A 11 14.94 -5.78 -6.28
CA ALA A 11 16.21 -6.14 -6.89
C ALA A 11 16.57 -5.18 -8.03
N HIS A 12 15.60 -4.82 -8.86
CA HIS A 12 15.77 -3.86 -9.94
C HIS A 12 16.13 -2.46 -9.42
N VAL A 13 15.37 -1.95 -8.45
CA VAL A 13 15.60 -0.66 -7.79
C VAL A 13 16.95 -0.64 -7.06
N THR A 14 17.31 -1.76 -6.42
CA THR A 14 18.63 -1.94 -5.79
C THR A 14 19.78 -1.89 -6.80
N MET A 15 19.59 -2.47 -7.99
CA MET A 15 20.57 -2.40 -9.08
C MET A 15 20.68 -0.97 -9.62
N LEU A 16 19.57 -0.26 -9.82
CA LEU A 16 19.55 1.13 -10.29
C LEU A 16 20.29 2.07 -9.32
N GLY A 17 20.13 1.88 -8.01
CA GLY A 17 20.88 2.63 -7.00
C GLY A 17 22.38 2.37 -7.07
N LYS A 18 22.80 1.11 -7.27
CA LYS A 18 24.22 0.75 -7.46
C LYS A 18 24.83 1.36 -8.73
N GLN A 19 24.05 1.59 -9.78
CA GLN A 19 24.49 2.25 -11.01
C GLN A 19 24.49 3.78 -10.90
N GLY A 20 24.03 4.34 -9.78
CA GLY A 20 23.91 5.79 -9.58
C GLY A 20 22.81 6.45 -10.42
N ILE A 21 21.87 5.67 -10.95
CA ILE A 21 20.74 6.16 -11.75
C ILE A 21 19.66 6.76 -10.83
N VAL A 22 19.49 6.18 -9.65
CA VAL A 22 18.68 6.73 -8.55
C VAL A 22 19.57 6.92 -7.34
N SER A 23 19.31 7.95 -6.53
CA SER A 23 20.04 8.15 -5.29
C SER A 23 19.75 7.05 -4.27
N GLU A 24 20.66 6.86 -3.31
CA GLU A 24 20.47 5.88 -2.22
C GLU A 24 19.20 6.18 -1.41
N GLU A 25 18.89 7.47 -1.20
CA GLU A 25 17.67 7.92 -0.52
C GLU A 25 16.39 7.59 -1.33
N GLU A 26 16.40 7.81 -2.65
CA GLU A 26 15.27 7.47 -3.52
C GLU A 26 15.05 5.96 -3.58
N LYS A 27 16.13 5.17 -3.67
CA LYS A 27 16.08 3.71 -3.63
C LYS A 27 15.40 3.22 -2.34
N GLU A 28 15.80 3.73 -1.18
CA GLU A 28 15.22 3.33 0.11
C GLU A 28 13.72 3.67 0.19
N LYS A 29 13.32 4.86 -0.28
CA LYS A 29 11.91 5.27 -0.32
C LYS A 29 11.07 4.37 -1.22
N ILE A 30 11.60 4.01 -2.40
CA ILE A 30 10.89 3.14 -3.34
C ILE A 30 10.72 1.74 -2.76
N ILE A 31 11.77 1.17 -2.14
CA ILE A 31 11.69 -0.15 -1.49
C ILE A 31 10.67 -0.13 -0.36
N ALA A 32 10.68 0.90 0.49
CA ALA A 32 9.70 1.05 1.57
C ALA A 32 8.27 1.13 1.03
N GLY A 33 8.03 1.89 -0.05
CA GLY A 33 6.72 1.97 -0.70
C GLY A 33 6.24 0.63 -1.28
N LEU A 34 7.13 -0.14 -1.91
CA LEU A 34 6.81 -1.46 -2.45
C LEU A 34 6.42 -2.45 -1.34
N GLU A 35 7.12 -2.41 -0.21
CA GLU A 35 6.81 -3.20 0.98
C GLU A 35 5.46 -2.81 1.62
N GLU A 36 5.14 -1.52 1.64
CA GLU A 36 3.86 -1.01 2.13
C GLU A 36 2.69 -1.42 1.24
N ILE A 37 2.83 -1.29 -0.08
CA ILE A 37 1.83 -1.75 -1.06
C ILE A 37 1.58 -3.25 -0.87
N ARG A 38 2.64 -4.01 -0.65
CA ARG A 38 2.58 -5.44 -0.34
C ARG A 38 1.64 -5.72 0.82
N LYS A 39 1.83 -5.00 1.92
CA LYS A 39 1.05 -5.16 3.14
C LYS A 39 -0.39 -4.69 2.97
N ASP A 40 -0.59 -3.54 2.32
CA ASP A 40 -1.90 -2.94 2.15
C ASP A 40 -2.81 -3.81 1.25
N ILE A 41 -2.27 -4.37 0.16
CA ILE A 41 -2.99 -5.35 -0.68
C ILE A 41 -3.33 -6.61 0.15
N ALA A 42 -2.40 -7.12 0.95
CA ALA A 42 -2.64 -8.30 1.76
C ALA A 42 -3.79 -8.10 2.76
N GLU A 43 -3.78 -6.97 3.47
CA GLU A 43 -4.79 -6.66 4.49
C GLU A 43 -6.16 -6.34 3.89
N HIS A 44 -6.21 -5.64 2.75
CA HIS A 44 -7.46 -5.25 2.10
C HIS A 44 -8.25 -6.47 1.60
N PHE A 45 -7.59 -7.39 0.89
CA PHE A 45 -8.26 -8.58 0.36
C PHE A 45 -8.51 -9.67 1.41
N ALA A 46 -7.65 -9.77 2.45
CA ALA A 46 -7.90 -10.69 3.57
C ALA A 46 -9.22 -10.37 4.30
N LYS A 47 -9.55 -9.09 4.47
CA LYS A 47 -10.83 -8.65 5.05
C LYS A 47 -12.05 -9.07 4.22
N GLN A 48 -11.87 -9.35 2.93
CA GLN A 48 -12.91 -9.76 1.99
C GLN A 48 -12.97 -11.29 1.81
N GLY A 49 -12.16 -12.04 2.57
CA GLY A 49 -12.09 -13.50 2.46
C GLY A 49 -11.39 -13.99 1.18
N ILE A 50 -10.74 -13.09 0.42
CA ILE A 50 -9.99 -13.44 -0.77
C ILE A 50 -8.58 -13.85 -0.35
N PRO A 51 -8.13 -15.08 -0.68
CA PRO A 51 -6.78 -15.51 -0.39
C PRO A 51 -5.75 -14.59 -1.05
N PHE A 52 -4.65 -14.33 -0.34
CA PHE A 52 -3.59 -13.41 -0.77
C PHE A 52 -3.12 -13.63 -2.22
N ARG A 53 -3.01 -14.89 -2.67
CA ARG A 53 -2.59 -15.22 -4.04
C ARG A 53 -3.59 -14.75 -5.10
N GLU A 54 -4.89 -14.84 -4.80
CA GLU A 54 -5.96 -14.42 -5.71
C GLU A 54 -6.06 -12.89 -5.75
N ALA A 55 -5.98 -12.26 -4.58
CA ALA A 55 -5.88 -10.81 -4.43
C ALA A 55 -4.79 -10.20 -5.33
N HIS A 56 -3.59 -10.79 -5.31
CA HIS A 56 -2.48 -10.35 -6.14
C HIS A 56 -2.77 -10.47 -7.65
N ALA A 57 -3.35 -11.60 -8.08
CA ALA A 57 -3.69 -11.80 -9.48
C ALA A 57 -4.73 -10.78 -9.97
N ILE A 58 -5.72 -10.47 -9.12
CA ILE A 58 -6.74 -9.46 -9.37
C ILE A 58 -6.08 -8.08 -9.55
N VAL A 59 -5.27 -7.63 -8.59
CA VAL A 59 -4.59 -6.33 -8.68
C VAL A 59 -3.67 -6.25 -9.90
N GLY A 60 -2.92 -7.32 -10.20
CA GLY A 60 -2.06 -7.36 -11.39
C GLY A 60 -2.86 -7.20 -12.69
N HIS A 61 -4.02 -7.82 -12.79
CA HIS A 61 -4.93 -7.60 -13.92
C HIS A 61 -5.49 -6.17 -13.94
N MET A 62 -5.82 -5.58 -12.79
CA MET A 62 -6.28 -4.19 -12.71
C MET A 62 -5.20 -3.22 -13.21
N VAL A 63 -3.95 -3.37 -12.76
CA VAL A 63 -2.81 -2.57 -13.25
C VAL A 63 -2.70 -2.71 -14.75
N LYS A 64 -2.81 -3.94 -15.29
CA LYS A 64 -2.69 -4.16 -16.72
C LYS A 64 -3.78 -3.46 -17.53
N VAL A 65 -5.02 -3.45 -17.03
CA VAL A 65 -6.13 -2.72 -17.66
C VAL A 65 -5.89 -1.22 -17.61
N CYS A 66 -5.47 -0.69 -16.46
CA CYS A 66 -5.13 0.72 -16.27
C CYS A 66 -4.00 1.19 -17.19
N GLU A 67 -2.92 0.41 -17.32
CA GLU A 67 -1.81 0.70 -18.24
C GLU A 67 -2.27 0.76 -19.70
N ASN A 68 -3.09 -0.21 -20.12
CA ASN A 68 -3.57 -0.27 -21.51
C ASN A 68 -4.53 0.87 -21.84
N LYS A 69 -5.27 1.37 -20.86
CA LYS A 69 -6.24 2.46 -21.01
C LYS A 69 -5.66 3.84 -20.68
N SER A 70 -4.45 3.91 -20.12
CA SER A 70 -3.89 5.13 -19.53
C SER A 70 -4.86 5.78 -18.54
N CYS A 71 -5.38 5.01 -17.60
CA CYS A 71 -6.32 5.48 -16.56
C CYS A 71 -5.90 5.00 -15.16
N ASP A 72 -6.46 5.61 -14.12
CA ASP A 72 -6.20 5.21 -12.74
C ASP A 72 -7.23 4.16 -12.25
N PHE A 73 -7.01 3.58 -11.07
CA PHE A 73 -7.93 2.58 -10.49
C PHE A 73 -9.33 3.14 -10.22
N GLU A 74 -9.44 4.44 -9.94
CA GLU A 74 -10.74 5.12 -9.71
C GLU A 74 -11.61 5.16 -10.97
N ASP A 75 -10.96 5.14 -12.15
CA ASP A 75 -11.60 5.23 -13.46
C ASP A 75 -12.17 3.90 -13.96
N LEU A 76 -11.72 2.75 -13.40
CA LEU A 76 -12.20 1.43 -13.77
C LEU A 76 -13.70 1.30 -13.50
N THR A 77 -14.49 0.79 -14.45
CA THR A 77 -15.94 0.58 -14.21
C THR A 77 -16.21 -0.75 -13.49
N ASP A 78 -17.39 -0.90 -12.89
CA ASP A 78 -17.78 -2.16 -12.23
C ASP A 78 -17.78 -3.34 -13.22
N GLU A 79 -18.13 -3.10 -14.49
CA GLU A 79 -18.08 -4.12 -15.53
C GLU A 79 -16.65 -4.62 -15.78
N GLU A 80 -15.66 -3.73 -15.70
CA GLU A 80 -14.24 -4.08 -15.88
C GLU A 80 -13.69 -4.82 -14.67
N LEU A 81 -14.04 -4.38 -13.48
CA LEU A 81 -13.68 -5.05 -12.24
C LEU A 81 -14.27 -6.47 -12.20
N GLN A 82 -15.55 -6.62 -12.57
CA GLN A 82 -16.21 -7.93 -12.65
C GLN A 82 -15.67 -8.81 -13.77
N ALA A 83 -15.14 -8.23 -14.85
CA ALA A 83 -14.45 -8.98 -15.90
C ALA A 83 -13.11 -9.56 -15.41
N ILE A 84 -12.45 -8.90 -14.44
CA ILE A 84 -11.24 -9.40 -13.79
C ILE A 84 -11.60 -10.48 -12.76
N ASP A 85 -12.50 -10.18 -11.83
CA ASP A 85 -13.01 -11.14 -10.84
C ASP A 85 -14.41 -10.73 -10.37
N LYS A 86 -15.35 -11.68 -10.38
CA LYS A 86 -16.75 -11.45 -10.03
C LYS A 86 -16.98 -10.98 -8.59
N ARG A 87 -16.00 -11.17 -7.71
CA ARG A 87 -16.06 -10.76 -6.30
C ARG A 87 -15.65 -9.31 -6.10
N VAL A 88 -15.13 -8.63 -7.13
CA VAL A 88 -14.60 -7.27 -7.04
C VAL A 88 -15.58 -6.30 -7.66
N THR A 89 -16.06 -5.36 -6.86
CA THR A 89 -16.85 -4.20 -7.29
C THR A 89 -16.23 -2.93 -6.73
N LYS A 90 -16.62 -1.75 -7.21
CA LYS A 90 -16.23 -0.45 -6.62
C LYS A 90 -16.54 -0.37 -5.13
N GLU A 91 -17.66 -0.96 -4.72
CA GLU A 91 -18.03 -1.05 -3.31
C GLU A 91 -17.05 -1.91 -2.51
N THR A 92 -16.60 -3.03 -3.08
CA THR A 92 -15.64 -3.92 -2.40
C THR A 92 -14.23 -3.33 -2.40
N LEU A 93 -13.84 -2.66 -3.49
CA LEU A 93 -12.56 -1.97 -3.62
C LEU A 93 -12.47 -0.80 -2.64
N GLY A 94 -13.59 -0.13 -2.38
CA GLY A 94 -13.64 1.02 -1.50
C GLY A 94 -12.70 2.15 -1.94
N ASP A 95 -12.33 3.01 -1.00
CA ASP A 95 -11.35 4.07 -1.23
C ASP A 95 -9.94 3.54 -0.93
N ILE A 96 -9.15 3.33 -1.99
CA ILE A 96 -7.75 2.90 -1.93
C ILE A 96 -6.75 4.06 -2.06
N SER A 97 -7.22 5.31 -1.95
CA SER A 97 -6.34 6.47 -1.97
C SER A 97 -5.32 6.38 -0.84
N ILE A 98 -4.14 6.97 -1.07
CA ILE A 98 -3.05 7.05 -0.08
C ILE A 98 -3.59 7.59 1.25
N LYS A 99 -4.47 8.59 1.19
CA LYS A 99 -5.09 9.21 2.37
C LYS A 99 -5.86 8.19 3.20
N THR A 100 -6.65 7.33 2.57
CA THR A 100 -7.45 6.31 3.27
C THR A 100 -6.57 5.18 3.80
N CYS A 101 -5.54 4.77 3.06
CA CYS A 101 -4.53 3.82 3.56
C CYS A 101 -3.82 4.33 4.82
N VAL A 102 -3.36 5.60 4.82
CA VAL A 102 -2.72 6.21 6.00
C VAL A 102 -3.69 6.31 7.18
N ASN A 103 -4.93 6.74 6.95
CA ASN A 103 -5.94 6.85 8.00
C ASN A 103 -6.33 5.49 8.61
N ALA A 104 -6.23 4.40 7.85
CA ALA A 104 -6.55 3.05 8.33
C ALA A 104 -5.50 2.48 9.29
N ARG A 105 -4.28 3.03 9.33
CA ARG A 105 -3.19 2.57 10.20
C ARG A 105 -3.33 3.05 11.65
N MET A 106 -4.46 2.70 12.28
CA MET A 106 -4.85 3.08 13.65
C MET A 106 -4.37 2.10 14.75
N SER A 107 -3.52 1.13 14.42
CA SER A 107 -2.86 0.31 15.46
C SER A 107 -2.02 1.21 16.36
N PHE A 108 -1.83 0.84 17.63
CA PHE A 108 -0.98 1.60 18.55
C PHE A 108 0.42 1.88 17.92
N GLY A 109 0.83 3.15 17.91
CA GLY A 109 2.08 3.60 17.28
C GLY A 109 2.06 3.65 15.74
N GLY A 110 0.90 3.45 15.11
CA GLY A 110 0.68 3.56 13.68
C GLY A 110 0.73 5.01 13.16
N THR A 111 0.66 5.15 11.83
CA THR A 111 0.82 6.43 11.13
C THR A 111 -0.48 7.17 10.88
N ALA A 112 -1.62 6.64 11.34
CA ALA A 112 -2.89 7.37 11.26
C ALA A 112 -2.80 8.71 12.01
N PRO A 113 -3.37 9.81 11.49
CA PRO A 113 -3.31 11.11 12.15
C PRO A 113 -3.88 11.08 13.59
N SER A 114 -4.86 10.23 13.86
CA SER A 114 -5.39 9.99 15.21
C SER A 114 -4.32 9.43 16.15
N GLU A 115 -3.56 8.45 15.68
CA GLU A 115 -2.52 7.78 16.44
C GLU A 115 -1.30 8.69 16.64
N VAL A 116 -0.88 9.42 15.60
CA VAL A 116 0.18 10.43 15.72
C VAL A 116 -0.16 11.49 16.78
N ARG A 117 -1.42 11.96 16.81
CA ARG A 117 -1.89 12.90 17.85
C ARG A 117 -1.85 12.27 19.24
N LEU A 118 -2.25 10.99 19.37
CA LEU A 118 -2.17 10.26 20.64
C LEU A 118 -0.72 10.15 21.13
N GLN A 119 0.21 9.77 20.26
CA GLN A 119 1.64 9.63 20.61
C GLN A 119 2.27 10.98 21.01
N ILE A 120 1.89 12.08 20.37
CA ILE A 120 2.31 13.43 20.77
C ILE A 120 1.85 13.76 22.19
N GLU A 121 0.60 13.45 22.54
CA GLU A 121 0.06 13.69 23.88
C GLU A 121 0.77 12.85 24.95
N VAL A 122 0.97 11.56 24.68
CA VAL A 122 1.75 10.66 25.56
C VAL A 122 3.18 11.20 25.78
N GLY A 123 3.84 11.62 24.70
CA GLY A 123 5.18 12.21 24.76
C GLY A 123 5.24 13.49 25.60
N ARG A 124 4.24 14.37 25.48
CA ARG A 124 4.13 15.60 26.30
C ARG A 124 3.95 15.27 27.78
N GLN A 125 3.11 14.31 28.11
CA GLN A 125 2.90 13.88 29.50
C GLN A 125 4.19 13.30 30.10
N TRP A 126 4.93 12.52 29.33
CA TRP A 126 6.22 11.99 29.75
C TRP A 126 7.24 13.10 30.02
N LEU A 127 7.37 14.07 29.11
CA LEU A 127 8.27 15.23 29.29
C LEU A 127 7.92 16.04 30.55
N ASN A 128 6.64 16.35 30.76
CA ASN A 128 6.18 17.07 31.96
C ASN A 128 6.44 16.30 33.26
N GLY A 129 6.56 14.97 33.20
CA GLY A 129 6.91 14.12 34.34
C GLY A 129 8.39 14.17 34.72
N LEU A 130 9.28 14.58 33.80
CA LEU A 130 10.72 14.71 34.03
C LEU A 130 11.12 16.06 34.61
N GLU A 131 10.25 17.07 34.51
CA GLU A 131 10.47 18.41 35.08
C GLU A 131 10.07 18.52 36.57
N ARG A 132 9.81 17.38 37.25
CA ARG A 132 9.62 17.27 38.70
C ARG A 132 10.86 16.73 39.40
#